data_AF-A0A9E2IYS9-F1
#
_entry.id   AF-A0A9E2IYS9-F1
#
_cell.length_a   1.000
_cell.length_b   1.000
_cell.length_c   1.000
_cell.angle_alpha   90.00
_cell.angle_beta   90.00
_cell.angle_gamma   90.00
#
_symmetry.space_group_name_H-M   'P 1'
#
loop_
_entity.id
_entity.type
_entity.pdbx_description
1 polymer ?
#
loop_
_entity_poly.entity_id
_entity_poly.type
_entity_poly.pdbx_seq_one_letter_code
_entity_poly.pdbx_strand_id
1 'polypeptide(L)' 'MKKQTRKSREDVRDLPLKVKAEMALKEAVAEALAEHKRQGNPIAVWRNGKAVWIPPEEIVVPEV' A
#
# COMPACT_ATOMS: atom_id res chain seq x y z
N MET A 1 -8.86 17.65 -10.40
CA MET A 1 -9.00 16.18 -10.28
C MET A 1 -8.40 15.52 -11.51
N LYS A 2 -7.20 14.95 -11.42
CA LYS A 2 -6.60 14.18 -12.52
C LYS A 2 -6.98 12.72 -12.30
N LYS A 3 -7.83 12.17 -13.17
CA LYS A 3 -8.16 10.74 -13.17
C LYS A 3 -6.89 9.98 -13.54
N GLN A 4 -6.36 9.20 -12.61
CA GLN A 4 -5.14 8.44 -12.77
C GLN A 4 -5.40 7.27 -13.73
N THR A 5 -4.69 7.25 -14.84
CA THR A 5 -4.79 6.21 -15.87
C THR A 5 -4.19 4.92 -15.30
N ARG A 6 -5.02 3.90 -15.05
CA ARG A 6 -4.52 2.55 -14.78
C ARG A 6 -3.69 2.10 -15.99
N LYS A 7 -2.42 1.74 -15.80
CA LYS A 7 -1.56 1.19 -16.87
C LYS A 7 -2.16 -0.11 -17.41
N SER A 8 -2.02 -0.35 -18.72
CA SER A 8 -2.54 -1.59 -19.31
C SER A 8 -1.75 -2.81 -18.80
N ARG A 9 -2.36 -4.00 -18.86
CA ARG A 9 -1.70 -5.24 -18.41
C ARG A 9 -0.46 -5.55 -19.24
N GLU A 10 -0.48 -5.20 -20.53
CA GLU A 10 0.64 -5.32 -21.45
C GLU A 10 1.80 -4.40 -21.04
N ASP A 11 1.53 -3.14 -20.68
CA ASP A 11 2.56 -2.16 -20.25
C ASP A 11 3.31 -2.57 -18.98
N VAL A 12 2.69 -3.38 -18.12
CA VAL A 12 3.31 -3.87 -16.89
C VAL A 12 4.22 -5.06 -17.17
N ARG A 13 3.90 -5.94 -18.14
CA ARG A 13 4.69 -7.16 -18.42
C ARG A 13 6.15 -6.84 -18.75
N ASP A 14 6.36 -5.79 -19.55
CA ASP A 14 7.67 -5.40 -20.07
C ASP A 14 8.52 -4.62 -19.06
N LEU A 15 7.96 -4.26 -17.90
CA LEU A 15 8.73 -3.61 -16.85
C LEU A 15 9.76 -4.57 -16.22
N PRO A 16 10.91 -4.04 -15.76
CA PRO A 16 11.85 -4.81 -14.96
C PRO A 16 11.18 -5.44 -13.75
N LEU A 17 11.60 -6.66 -13.38
CA LEU A 17 11.00 -7.40 -12.26
C LEU A 17 10.95 -6.58 -10.96
N LYS A 18 12.02 -5.84 -10.66
CA LYS A 18 12.09 -4.95 -9.49
C LYS A 18 10.92 -3.95 -9.46
N VAL A 19 10.61 -3.34 -10.60
CA VAL A 19 9.53 -2.34 -10.70
C VAL A 19 8.18 -3.01 -10.49
N LYS A 20 7.95 -4.16 -11.14
CA LYS A 20 6.71 -4.94 -10.94
C LYS A 20 6.51 -5.36 -9.48
N ALA A 21 7.57 -5.85 -8.84
CA ALA A 21 7.53 -6.28 -7.45
C ALA A 21 7.23 -5.11 -6.51
N GLU A 22 7.84 -3.94 -6.75
CA GLU A 22 7.56 -2.74 -5.95
C GLU A 22 6.12 -2.25 -6.12
N MET A 23 5.59 -2.27 -7.35
CA MET A 23 4.19 -1.93 -7.62
C MET A 23 3.23 -2.88 -6.90
N ALA A 24 3.42 -4.20 -7.08
CA ALA A 24 2.58 -5.21 -6.45
C ALA A 24 2.64 -5.13 -4.91
N LEU A 25 3.83 -4.85 -4.35
CA LEU A 25 3.97 -4.66 -2.91
C LEU A 25 3.19 -3.44 -2.41
N LYS A 26 3.26 -2.30 -3.12
CA LYS A 26 2.51 -1.09 -2.75
C LYS A 26 1.01 -1.34 -2.80
N GLU A 27 0.52 -1.98 -3.86
CA GLU A 27 -0.89 -2.35 -4.01
C GLU A 27 -1.37 -3.25 -2.87
N ALA A 28 -0.65 -4.33 -2.58
CA ALA A 28 -0.99 -5.27 -1.51
C ALA A 28 -0.96 -4.61 -0.12
N VAL A 29 0.01 -3.72 0.13
CA VAL A 29 0.07 -2.97 1.39
C VAL A 29 -1.10 -2.01 1.52
N ALA A 30 -1.45 -1.27 0.47
CA ALA A 30 -2.60 -0.37 0.49
C ALA A 30 -3.90 -1.11 0.80
N GLU A 31 -4.11 -2.27 0.18
CA GLU A 31 -5.26 -3.14 0.45
C GLU A 31 -5.29 -3.63 1.91
N ALA A 32 -4.17 -4.15 2.41
CA ALA A 32 -4.05 -4.63 3.77
C ALA A 32 -4.32 -3.53 4.81
N LEU A 33 -3.79 -2.32 4.59
CA LEU A 33 -4.04 -1.14 5.44
C LEU A 33 -5.52 -0.75 5.44
N ALA A 34 -6.14 -0.76 4.25
CA ALA A 34 -7.56 -0.45 4.13
C ALA A 34 -8.44 -1.46 4.86
N GLU A 35 -8.10 -2.76 4.80
CA GLU A 35 -8.80 -3.81 5.54
C GLU A 35 -8.66 -3.63 7.06
N HIS A 36 -7.43 -3.41 7.55
CA HIS A 36 -7.19 -3.19 8.98
C HIS A 36 -7.99 -2.00 9.51
N LYS A 37 -7.98 -0.89 8.76
CA LYS A 37 -8.78 0.30 9.09
C LYS A 37 -10.27 0.01 9.14
N ARG A 38 -10.82 -0.72 8.16
CA ARG A 38 -12.24 -1.10 8.12
C ARG A 38 -12.64 -2.02 9.27
N GLN A 39 -11.78 -2.95 9.65
CA GLN A 39 -12.05 -3.93 10.71
C GLN A 39 -11.80 -3.39 12.13
N GLY A 40 -11.22 -2.19 12.26
CA GLY A 40 -10.82 -1.67 13.57
C GLY A 40 -9.57 -2.35 14.13
N ASN A 41 -8.72 -2.93 13.28
CA ASN A 41 -7.47 -3.57 13.68
C ASN A 41 -6.31 -2.55 13.63
N PRO A 42 -5.53 -2.39 14.72
CA PRO A 42 -4.33 -1.55 14.70
C PRO A 42 -3.21 -2.23 13.89
N ILE A 43 -2.22 -1.44 13.47
CA ILE A 43 -1.01 -1.93 12.82
C ILE A 43 0.23 -1.54 13.62
N ALA A 44 1.29 -2.33 13.54
CA ALA A 44 2.61 -1.97 14.06
C ALA A 44 3.49 -1.47 12.91
N VAL A 45 4.15 -0.33 13.10
CA VAL A 45 5.17 0.18 12.19
C VAL A 45 6.51 0.32 12.91
N TRP A 46 7.61 0.07 12.19
CA TRP A 46 8.94 0.34 12.73
C TRP A 46 9.27 1.82 12.56
N ARG A 47 9.57 2.52 13.66
CA ARG A 47 10.01 3.92 13.65
C ARG A 47 11.13 4.11 14.67
N ASN A 48 12.26 4.64 14.23
CA ASN A 48 13.40 4.99 15.09
C ASN A 48 13.85 3.84 16.02
N GLY A 49 13.97 2.62 15.48
CA GLY A 49 14.49 1.48 16.22
C GLY A 49 13.48 0.80 17.15
N LYS A 50 12.19 1.15 17.08
CA LYS A 50 11.13 0.51 17.87
C LYS A 50 9.87 0.27 17.05
N ALA A 51 9.08 -0.70 17.49
CA ALA A 51 7.71 -0.89 17.03
C ALA A 51 6.79 0.16 17.66
N VAL A 52 6.00 0.83 16.83
CA VAL A 52 4.99 1.82 17.23
C VAL A 52 3.65 1.35 16.68
N TRP A 53 2.65 1.26 17.56
CA TRP A 53 1.28 0.93 17.15
C TRP A 53 0.58 2.17 16.60
N ILE A 54 -0.12 2.00 15.48
CA ILE A 54 -1.00 3.01 14.89
C ILE A 54 -2.43 2.48 15.03
N PRO A 55 -3.32 3.23 15.70
CA PRO A 55 -4.70 2.82 15.84
C PRO A 55 -5.46 2.97 14.50
N PRO A 56 -6.56 2.22 14.30
CA PRO A 56 -7.27 2.13 13.01
C PRO A 56 -7.65 3.49 12.39
N GLU A 57 -8.11 4.42 13.22
CA GLU A 57 -8.54 5.77 12.86
C GLU A 57 -7.40 6.60 12.24
N GLU A 58 -6.16 6.36 12.68
CA GLU A 58 -4.95 7.05 12.21
C GLU A 58 -4.27 6.35 11.02
N ILE A 59 -4.72 5.15 10.62
CA ILE A 59 -4.17 4.46 9.44
C ILE A 59 -4.45 5.30 8.19
N VAL A 60 -3.38 5.71 7.51
CA VAL A 60 -3.44 6.38 6.21
C VAL A 60 -3.28 5.33 5.11
N VAL A 61 -4.29 5.21 4.24
CA VAL A 61 -4.24 4.32 3.07
C VAL A 61 -3.65 5.10 1.89
N PRO A 62 -2.50 4.68 1.34
CA PRO A 62 -1.89 5.37 0.21
C PRO A 62 -2.68 5.15 -1.08
N GLU A 63 -2.70 6.16 -1.95
CA GLU A 63 -3.15 6.02 -3.33
C GLU A 63 -2.06 5.32 -4.14
N VAL A 64 -2.43 4.22 -4.82
CA VAL A 64 -1.52 3.33 -5.58
C VAL A 64 -2.00 3.14 -7.01
#